data_AF-V4Y7E7-F1
#
_entry.id   AF-V4Y7E7-F1
#
_cell.length_a   1.000
_cell.length_b   1.000
_cell.length_c   1.000
_cell.angle_alpha   90.00
_cell.angle_beta   90.00
_cell.angle_gamma   90.00
#
_symmetry.space_group_name_H-M   'P 1'
#
loop_
_entity.id
_entity.type
_entity.pdbx_description
1 polymer ?
#
loop_
_entity_poly.entity_id
_entity_poly.type
_entity_poly.pdbx_seq_one_letter_code
_entity_poly.pdbx_strand_id
1 'polypeptide(L)' 'MVEALHLVSGDFDLAIVVSGESMEDISGFVSEQVAPMPSVTQTVSHYVMETYKDGGQLFDNHDDDDRLSVSP' A
#
# COMPACT_ATOMS: atom_id res chain seq x y z
N MET A 1 3.16 -0.09 -11.14
CA MET A 1 4.14 0.97 -11.52
C MET A 1 4.38 1.86 -10.30
N VAL A 2 5.42 2.69 -10.27
CA VAL A 2 5.59 3.69 -9.19
C VAL A 2 4.50 4.75 -9.32
N GLU A 3 3.74 4.96 -8.25
CA GLU A 3 2.59 5.88 -8.23
C GLU A 3 2.95 7.20 -7.56
N ALA A 4 3.74 7.14 -6.48
CA ALA A 4 4.15 8.31 -5.75
C ALA A 4 5.50 8.12 -5.04
N LEU A 5 6.16 9.25 -4.79
CA LEU A 5 7.35 9.36 -3.96
C LEU A 5 7.16 10.54 -3.01
N HIS A 6 7.30 10.29 -1.72
CA HIS A 6 7.14 11.29 -0.67
C HIS A 6 8.41 11.38 0.17
N LEU A 7 8.83 12.60 0.48
CA LEU A 7 9.76 12.85 1.58
C LEU A 7 8.93 12.92 2.88
N VAL A 8 9.27 12.12 3.86
CA VAL A 8 8.51 12.00 5.12
C VAL A 8 9.40 12.24 6.32
N SER A 9 8.83 12.77 7.39
CA SER A 9 9.46 12.77 8.71
C SER A 9 9.16 11.45 9.39
N GLY A 10 10.18 10.66 9.74
CA GLY A 10 9.98 9.38 10.41
C GLY A 10 11.24 8.52 10.44
N ASP A 11 11.04 7.20 10.56
CA ASP A 11 12.11 6.19 10.58
C ASP A 11 12.81 5.99 9.23
N PHE A 12 12.24 6.56 8.16
CA PHE A 12 12.80 6.57 6.82
C PHE A 12 12.55 7.94 6.17
N ASP A 13 13.45 8.33 5.26
CA ASP A 13 13.35 9.63 4.58
C ASP A 13 12.32 9.60 3.44
N LEU A 14 12.26 8.50 2.68
CA LEU A 14 11.48 8.39 1.45
C LEU A 14 10.43 7.28 1.53
N ALA A 15 9.17 7.62 1.26
CA ALA A 15 8.08 6.67 1.06
C ALA A 15 7.79 6.54 -0.43
N ILE A 16 7.80 5.31 -0.96
CA ILE A 16 7.44 5.02 -2.35
C ILE A 16 6.13 4.23 -2.34
N VAL A 17 5.15 4.69 -3.12
CA VAL A 17 3.92 3.94 -3.38
C VAL A 17 4.07 3.24 -4.72
N VAL A 18 3.91 1.93 -4.73
CA VAL A 18 4.06 1.07 -5.90
C VAL A 18 2.90 0.10 -5.99
N SER A 19 2.33 -0.01 -7.18
CA SER A 19 1.36 -1.05 -7.55
C SER A 19 2.02 -2.12 -8.42
N GLY A 20 1.54 -3.36 -8.33
CA GLY A 20 2.05 -4.50 -9.09
C GLY A 20 0.98 -5.56 -9.20
N GLU A 21 1.12 -6.46 -10.18
CA GLU A 21 0.16 -7.54 -10.42
C GLU A 21 0.31 -8.66 -9.38
N SER A 22 1.51 -8.80 -8.81
CA SER A 22 1.80 -9.75 -7.74
C SER A 22 2.81 -9.22 -6.72
N MET A 23 2.89 -9.91 -5.57
CA MET A 23 3.95 -9.65 -4.58
C MET A 23 5.34 -9.94 -5.13
N GLU A 24 5.46 -10.92 -6.04
CA GLU A 24 6.73 -11.27 -6.67
C GLU A 24 7.24 -10.09 -7.50
N ASP A 25 6.38 -9.47 -8.31
CA ASP A 25 6.72 -8.29 -9.11
C ASP A 25 7.21 -7.11 -8.25
N ILE A 26 6.50 -6.85 -7.14
CA ILE A 26 6.87 -5.80 -6.19
C ILE A 26 8.24 -6.13 -5.55
N SER A 27 8.45 -7.37 -5.13
CA SER A 27 9.70 -7.80 -4.48
C SER A 27 10.89 -7.76 -5.43
N GLY A 28 10.71 -8.16 -6.70
CA GLY A 28 11.69 -8.04 -7.76
C GLY A 28 12.06 -6.58 -7.99
N PHE A 29 11.08 -5.70 -8.16
CA PHE A 29 11.32 -4.26 -8.29
C PHE A 29 12.13 -3.69 -7.12
N VAL A 30 11.78 -4.03 -5.87
CA VAL A 30 12.51 -3.53 -4.70
C VAL A 30 13.94 -4.04 -4.68
N SER A 31 14.15 -5.34 -4.90
CA SER A 31 15.47 -5.97 -4.77
C SER A 31 16.43 -5.66 -5.94
N GLU A 32 15.90 -5.51 -7.15
CA GLU A 32 16.70 -5.31 -8.36
C GLU A 32 16.90 -3.85 -8.71
N GLN A 33 15.95 -2.97 -8.35
CA GLN A 33 15.95 -1.58 -8.80
C GLN A 33 16.15 -0.59 -7.65
N VAL A 34 15.48 -0.78 -6.50
CA VAL A 34 15.51 0.19 -5.38
C VAL A 34 16.65 -0.06 -4.40
N ALA A 35 16.73 -1.26 -3.83
CA ALA A 35 17.74 -1.62 -2.84
C ALA A 35 19.21 -1.46 -3.31
N PRO A 36 19.58 -1.71 -4.59
CA PRO A 36 20.97 -1.56 -5.03
C PRO A 36 21.35 -0.12 -5.40
N MET A 37 20.43 0.86 -5.30
CA MET A 37 20.76 2.25 -5.55
C MET A 37 21.81 2.73 -4.53
N PRO A 38 22.92 3.39 -4.95
CA PRO A 38 24.01 3.76 -4.04
C PRO A 38 23.61 4.64 -2.85
N SER A 39 22.54 5.43 -3.00
CA SER A 39 22.01 6.29 -1.95
C SER A 39 21.03 5.61 -1.00
N VAL A 40 20.59 4.37 -1.30
CA VAL A 40 19.66 3.62 -0.48
C VAL A 40 20.45 2.81 0.55
N THR A 41 20.20 3.10 1.83
CA THR A 41 20.89 2.40 2.94
C THR A 41 20.09 1.18 3.40
N GLN A 42 18.76 1.24 3.33
CA GLN A 42 17.84 0.18 3.74
C GLN A 42 16.49 0.35 3.04
N THR A 43 15.76 -0.76 2.93
CA THR A 43 14.37 -0.78 2.43
C THR A 43 13.47 -1.50 3.42
N VAL A 44 12.25 -0.99 3.60
CA VAL A 44 11.18 -1.63 4.37
C VAL A 44 9.90 -1.55 3.55
N SER A 45 9.20 -2.68 3.40
CA SER A 45 7.97 -2.76 2.62
C SER A 45 6.77 -2.87 3.54
N HIS A 46 5.80 -1.96 3.37
CA HIS A 46 4.50 -2.02 4.03
C HIS A 46 3.41 -2.30 3.00
N TYR A 47 2.50 -3.22 3.30
CA TYR A 47 1.38 -3.55 2.43
C TYR A 47 0.11 -2.86 2.91
N VAL A 48 -0.55 -2.14 2.01
CA VAL A 48 -1.90 -1.62 2.25
C VAL A 48 -2.86 -2.80 2.15
N MET A 49 -3.50 -3.15 3.27
CA MET A 49 -4.46 -4.26 3.33
C MET A 49 -5.85 -3.81 2.92
N GLU A 50 -6.32 -2.72 3.51
CA GLU A 50 -7.64 -2.13 3.24
C GLU A 50 -7.52 -0.60 3.32
N THR A 51 -8.03 0.07 2.29
CA THR A 51 -8.09 1.53 2.25
C THR A 51 -9.47 1.97 2.68
N TYR A 52 -9.60 2.52 3.88
CA TYR A 52 -10.87 3.04 4.40
C TYR A 52 -11.26 4.41 3.83
N LYS A 53 -10.24 5.19 3.43
CA LYS A 53 -10.42 6.56 2.95
C LYS A 53 -9.25 6.95 2.06
N ASP A 54 -9.53 7.58 0.92
CA ASP A 54 -8.54 8.18 0.05
C ASP A 54 -9.11 9.45 -0.62
N GLY A 55 -8.27 10.48 -0.80
CA GLY A 55 -8.68 11.73 -1.46
C GLY A 55 -9.86 12.47 -0.82
N GLY A 56 -10.15 12.23 0.47
CA GLY A 56 -11.32 12.78 1.15
C GLY A 56 -12.60 11.95 1.03
N GLN A 57 -12.60 10.87 0.22
CA GLN A 57 -13.72 9.96 0.01
C GLN A 57 -13.57 8.72 0.88
N LEU A 58 -14.65 8.33 1.56
CA LEU A 58 -14.72 7.07 2.32
C LEU A 58 -14.98 5.92 1.35
N PHE A 59 -14.25 4.83 1.53
CA PHE A 59 -14.48 3.57 0.82
C PHE A 59 -15.42 2.77 1.70
N ASP A 60 -16.72 2.98 1.50
CA ASP A 60 -17.75 2.30 2.29
C ASP A 60 -17.96 0.91 1.70
N ASN A 61 -17.47 -0.12 2.40
CA ASN A 61 -17.80 -1.53 2.15
C ASN A 61 -19.05 -1.94 2.96
N HIS A 62 -20.05 -1.06 3.08
CA HIS A 62 -21.41 -1.50 3.41
C HIS A 62 -22.00 -2.18 2.17
N ASP A 63 -21.50 -3.39 1.86
CA ASP A 63 -22.39 -4.41 1.33
C ASP A 63 -23.50 -4.59 2.38
N ASP A 64 -24.73 -4.61 1.89
CA ASP A 64 -25.97 -4.64 2.66
C ASP A 64 -25.88 -5.50 3.92
N ASP A 65 -26.50 -5.02 5.00
CA ASP A 65 -26.71 -5.72 6.27
C ASP A 65 -27.43 -7.07 6.01
N ASP A 66 -26.66 -8.11 5.65
CA ASP A 66 -27.08 -9.50 5.44
C ASP A 66 -27.47 -10.20 6.75
N ARG A 67 -27.82 -9.43 7.79
CA ARG A 67 -28.44 -9.96 8.98
C ARG A 67 -29.86 -10.36 8.62
N LEU A 68 -30.04 -11.66 8.35
CA LEU A 68 -31.36 -12.29 8.23
C LEU A 68 -32.27 -11.82 9.38
N SER A 69 -33.39 -11.18 9.01
CA SER A 69 -34.45 -10.83 9.93
C SER A 69 -35.06 -12.10 10.49
N VAL A 70 -34.68 -12.49 11.71
CA VAL A 70 -35.34 -13.60 12.41
C VAL A 70 -36.77 -13.17 12.71
N SER A 71 -37.73 -13.80 12.01
CA SER A 71 -39.16 -13.66 12.31
C SER A 71 -39.61 -14.79 13.25
N PRO A 72 -40.55 -14.55 14.17
CA PRO A 72 -40.99 -15.52 15.18
C PRO A 72 -41.63 -16.80 14.62
#